data_AF-A0AAD5IMV5-F1
#
_entry.id   AF-A0AAD5IMV5-F1
#
_cell.length_a   1.000
_cell.length_b   1.000
_cell.length_c   1.000
_cell.angle_alpha   90.00
_cell.angle_beta   90.00
_cell.angle_gamma   90.00
#
_symmetry.space_group_name_H-M   'P 1'
#
loop_
_entity.id
_entity.type
_entity.pdbx_description
1 polymer ?
#
loop_
_entity_poly.entity_id
_entity_poly.type
_entity_poly.pdbx_seq_one_letter_code
_entity_poly.pdbx_strand_id
1 'polypeptide(L)'
;MFNTNNAGKGNETRVRSSSKFHEAYLKQPKNTSRLGDVILSAGALGSPQILLRSGIGPHEHLKKFNISVKVGLQGVGHGMQDNPSIAVFVDTMPAKRQPDAPSVVGITDDFRFIIQALV
;
A
#
# COMPACT_ATOMS: atom_id res chain seq x y z
N MET A 1 11.80 6.07 13.50
CA MET A 1 13.09 5.46 13.11
C MET A 1 13.42 4.34 14.09
N PHE A 2 13.44 3.08 13.66
CA PHE A 2 13.93 1.97 14.49
C PHE A 2 15.44 1.83 14.27
N ASN A 3 16.22 1.97 15.34
CA ASN A 3 17.68 1.92 15.30
C ASN A 3 18.16 0.49 14.96
N THR A 4 18.83 0.31 13.82
CA THR A 4 19.33 -0.99 13.34
C THR A 4 20.76 -1.29 13.80
N ASN A 5 21.44 -0.39 14.50
CA ASN A 5 22.90 -0.44 14.67
C ASN A 5 23.35 -0.69 16.12
N ASN A 6 22.71 -1.63 16.83
CA ASN A 6 23.28 -2.09 18.10
C ASN A 6 23.44 -3.62 18.14
N ALA A 7 24.67 -4.05 17.88
CA ALA A 7 25.16 -5.40 18.12
C ALA A 7 25.44 -5.61 19.63
N GLY A 8 24.45 -5.34 20.48
CA GLY A 8 24.52 -5.61 21.92
C GLY A 8 24.26 -7.08 22.23
N LYS A 9 25.03 -7.63 23.17
CA LYS A 9 24.89 -9.01 23.68
C LYS A 9 23.64 -9.13 24.59
N GLY A 10 22.66 -9.89 24.11
CA GLY A 10 21.78 -10.78 24.88
C GLY A 10 20.93 -10.20 26.03
N ASN A 11 19.81 -9.53 25.71
CA ASN A 11 18.54 -9.48 26.49
C ASN A 11 17.59 -8.31 26.08
N GLU A 12 17.73 -7.71 24.91
CA GLU A 12 16.94 -6.54 24.47
C GLU A 12 15.94 -6.90 23.35
N THR A 13 14.83 -6.16 23.28
CA THR A 13 13.96 -6.21 22.10
C THR A 13 14.73 -5.64 20.92
N ARG A 14 14.95 -6.45 19.87
CA ARG A 14 15.78 -6.06 18.73
C ARG A 14 15.09 -6.37 17.42
N VAL A 15 15.30 -5.50 16.45
CA VAL A 15 14.90 -5.71 15.05
C VAL A 15 16.15 -5.99 14.22
N ARG A 16 16.10 -7.03 13.40
CA ARG A 16 17.10 -7.35 12.37
C ARG A 16 16.42 -7.28 11.02
N SER A 17 17.12 -6.71 10.04
CA SER A 17 16.62 -6.56 8.68
C SER A 17 17.64 -7.12 7.71
N SER A 18 17.21 -8.02 6.85
CA SER A 18 17.95 -8.47 5.68
C SER A 18 17.26 -7.97 4.41
N SER A 19 17.82 -8.24 3.23
CA SER A 19 17.17 -7.92 1.96
C SER A 19 15.86 -8.68 1.71
N LYS A 20 15.64 -9.81 2.40
CA LYS A 20 14.46 -10.68 2.21
C LYS A 20 13.51 -10.73 3.41
N PHE A 21 14.02 -10.55 4.62
CA PHE A 21 13.28 -10.76 5.86
C PHE A 21 13.54 -9.66 6.88
N HIS A 22 12.48 -9.31 7.62
CA HIS A 22 12.54 -8.48 8.81
C HIS A 22 12.17 -9.35 10.01
N GLU A 23 13.03 -9.38 11.02
CA GLU A 23 12.88 -10.19 12.21
C GLU A 23 12.84 -9.28 13.44
N ALA A 24 11.91 -9.52 14.34
CA ALA A 24 11.83 -8.84 15.63
C ALA A 24 11.88 -9.87 16.75
N TYR A 25 12.72 -9.62 17.76
CA TYR A 25 12.87 -10.47 18.93
C TYR A 25 12.33 -9.72 20.14
N LEU A 26 11.45 -10.37 20.90
CA LEU A 26 10.91 -9.83 22.14
C LEU A 26 11.80 -10.21 23.33
N LYS A 27 12.02 -9.27 24.24
CA LYS A 27 12.67 -9.55 25.52
C LYS A 27 11.79 -10.47 26.37
N GLN A 28 12.35 -11.59 26.84
CA GLN A 28 11.76 -12.39 27.90
C GLN A 28 12.13 -11.80 29.27
N PRO A 29 11.16 -11.43 30.13
CA PRO A 29 11.44 -11.05 31.51
C PRO A 29 11.99 -12.24 32.28
N LYS A 30 13.07 -12.06 33.07
CA LYS A 30 13.75 -13.16 33.78
C LYS A 30 12.87 -13.91 34.81
N ASN A 31 11.71 -13.36 35.18
CA ASN A 31 10.81 -13.90 36.21
C ASN A 31 9.33 -14.00 35.76
N THR A 32 9.05 -14.04 34.45
CA THR A 32 7.67 -14.18 33.95
C THR A 32 7.64 -15.17 32.80
N SER A 33 6.70 -16.12 32.84
CA SER A 33 6.48 -17.10 31.77
C SER A 33 5.83 -16.51 30.51
N ARG A 34 5.36 -15.26 30.59
CA ARG A 34 4.63 -14.57 29.54
C ARG A 34 5.58 -13.84 28.59
N LEU A 35 5.48 -14.18 27.30
CA LEU A 35 6.12 -13.44 26.21
C LEU A 35 5.44 -12.07 26.05
N GLY A 36 6.15 -11.09 25.50
CA GLY A 36 5.53 -9.84 25.07
C GLY A 36 4.55 -10.05 23.91
N ASP A 37 3.76 -9.02 23.61
CA ASP A 37 2.81 -9.04 22.49
C ASP A 37 3.35 -8.23 21.30
N VAL A 38 2.94 -8.61 20.08
CA VAL A 38 3.26 -7.88 18.84
C VAL A 38 1.99 -7.24 18.29
N ILE A 39 2.00 -5.92 18.10
CA ILE A 39 0.89 -5.15 17.54
C ILE A 39 1.23 -4.79 16.09
N LEU A 40 0.36 -5.18 15.15
CA LEU A 40 0.51 -4.87 13.73
C LEU A 40 -0.34 -3.66 13.34
N SER A 41 0.33 -2.56 12.97
CA SER A 41 -0.31 -1.26 12.68
C SER A 41 0.06 -0.73 11.29
N ALA A 42 0.06 -1.58 10.26
CA ALA A 42 0.44 -1.21 8.89
C ALA A 42 -0.75 -0.73 8.02
N GLY A 43 -1.88 -0.37 8.65
CA GLY A 43 -3.09 0.10 7.98
C GLY A 43 -3.89 -0.99 7.27
N ALA A 44 -5.04 -0.61 6.69
CA ALA A 44 -5.99 -1.55 6.08
C ALA A 44 -5.42 -2.29 4.85
N LEU A 45 -4.44 -1.70 4.15
CA LEU A 45 -3.76 -2.34 3.01
C LEU A 45 -2.51 -3.13 3.45
N GLY A 46 -1.66 -2.55 4.31
CA GLY A 46 -0.38 -3.15 4.69
C GLY A 46 -0.51 -4.30 5.70
N SER A 47 -1.42 -4.19 6.67
CA SER A 47 -1.61 -5.24 7.69
C SER A 47 -2.01 -6.59 7.09
N PRO A 48 -3.05 -6.71 6.23
CA PRO A 48 -3.39 -8.01 5.64
C PRO A 48 -2.26 -8.56 4.75
N GLN A 49 -1.52 -7.71 4.04
CA GLN A 49 -0.37 -8.14 3.25
C GLN A 49 0.72 -8.81 4.12
N ILE A 50 1.06 -8.19 5.25
CA ILE A 50 2.06 -8.73 6.19
C ILE A 50 1.57 -10.05 6.80
N LEU A 51 0.29 -10.15 7.17
CA LEU A 51 -0.30 -11.39 7.70
C LEU A 51 -0.24 -12.53 6.67
N LEU A 52 -0.66 -12.27 5.42
CA LEU A 52 -0.61 -13.27 4.34
C LEU A 52 0.82 -13.75 4.10
N ARG A 53 1.78 -12.83 4.01
CA ARG A 53 3.22 -13.15 3.85
C ARG A 53 3.82 -13.89 5.05
N SER A 54 3.19 -13.78 6.22
CA SER A 54 3.58 -14.49 7.44
C SER A 54 2.92 -15.87 7.58
N GLY A 55 2.07 -16.28 6.61
CA GLY A 55 1.34 -17.55 6.62
C GLY A 55 0.03 -17.51 7.40
N ILE A 56 -0.54 -16.33 7.61
CA ILE A 56 -1.82 -16.12 8.32
C ILE A 56 -2.85 -15.61 7.32
N GLY A 57 -3.82 -16.45 6.95
CA GLY A 57 -4.85 -16.09 5.96
C GLY A 57 -5.57 -17.29 5.33
N PRO A 58 -6.32 -17.08 4.23
CA PRO A 58 -7.04 -18.15 3.53
C PRO A 58 -6.10 -19.25 3.02
N HIS A 59 -6.40 -20.51 3.34
CA HIS A 59 -5.55 -21.66 2.96
C HIS A 59 -5.26 -21.72 1.46
N GLU A 60 -6.29 -21.61 0.61
CA GLU A 60 -6.15 -21.73 -0.84
C GLU A 60 -5.34 -20.58 -1.44
N HIS A 61 -5.50 -19.36 -0.91
CA HIS A 61 -4.69 -18.21 -1.30
C HIS A 61 -3.22 -18.44 -0.94
N LEU A 62 -2.92 -18.87 0.28
CA LEU A 62 -1.54 -19.11 0.73
C LEU A 62 -0.86 -20.24 -0.06
N LYS A 63 -1.58 -21.35 -0.32
CA LYS A 63 -1.09 -22.45 -1.16
C LYS A 63 -0.76 -22.00 -2.57
N LYS A 64 -1.60 -21.16 -3.20
CA LYS A 64 -1.36 -20.63 -4.56
C LYS A 64 -0.01 -19.92 -4.69
N PHE A 65 0.47 -19.31 -3.61
CA PHE A 65 1.76 -18.60 -3.57
C PHE A 65 2.89 -19.39 -2.89
N ASN A 66 2.72 -20.70 -2.69
CA ASN A 66 3.66 -21.57 -2.00
C ASN A 66 4.08 -21.05 -0.61
N ILE A 67 3.14 -20.44 0.13
CA ILE A 67 3.35 -19.97 1.50
C ILE A 67 2.81 -21.03 2.47
N SER A 68 3.66 -21.48 3.39
CA SER A 68 3.24 -22.40 4.46
C SER A 68 2.16 -21.77 5.34
N VAL A 69 1.02 -22.46 5.48
CA VAL A 69 -0.08 -22.00 6.33
C VAL A 69 0.27 -22.24 7.79
N LYS A 70 0.39 -21.16 8.57
CA LYS A 70 0.50 -21.21 10.03
C LYS A 70 -0.87 -21.12 10.68
N VAL A 71 -1.73 -20.23 10.18
CA VAL A 71 -3.09 -20.02 10.68
C VAL A 71 -4.02 -19.76 9.50
N GLY A 72 -5.04 -20.60 9.37
CA GLY A 72 -6.06 -20.47 8.33
C GLY A 72 -7.17 -19.50 8.70
N LEU A 73 -7.03 -18.22 8.34
CA LEU A 73 -8.02 -17.18 8.67
C LEU A 73 -8.61 -16.55 7.41
N GLN A 74 -9.85 -16.92 7.07
CA GLN A 74 -10.49 -16.51 5.82
C GLN A 74 -10.69 -14.99 5.69
N GLY A 75 -10.87 -14.28 6.80
CA GLY A 75 -11.12 -12.83 6.78
C GLY A 75 -9.91 -11.97 6.39
N VAL A 76 -8.68 -12.51 6.43
CA VAL A 76 -7.48 -11.72 6.12
C VAL A 76 -7.48 -11.35 4.63
N GLY A 77 -7.34 -10.05 4.33
CA GLY A 77 -7.34 -9.52 2.97
C GLY A 77 -8.73 -9.36 2.34
N HIS A 78 -9.81 -9.63 3.09
CA HIS A 78 -11.19 -9.49 2.63
C HIS A 78 -11.91 -8.36 3.40
N GLY A 79 -13.04 -7.89 2.85
CA GLY A 79 -13.89 -6.89 3.51
C GLY A 79 -13.33 -5.47 3.48
N MET A 80 -12.39 -5.17 2.58
CA MET A 80 -11.92 -3.79 2.35
C MET A 80 -13.10 -2.92 1.91
N GLN A 81 -13.24 -1.78 2.56
CA GLN A 81 -14.23 -0.76 2.24
C GLN A 81 -13.50 0.57 2.13
N ASP A 82 -13.95 1.39 1.19
CA ASP A 82 -13.52 2.76 1.03
C ASP A 82 -14.76 3.60 0.69
N ASN A 83 -14.69 4.89 0.99
CA ASN A 83 -15.75 5.83 0.66
C ASN A 83 -15.45 6.41 -0.72
N PRO A 84 -16.19 6.02 -1.78
CA PRO A 84 -15.95 6.58 -3.09
C PRO A 84 -16.22 8.09 -3.06
N SER A 85 -15.28 8.87 -3.61
CA SER A 85 -15.40 10.32 -3.70
C SER A 85 -15.45 10.74 -5.17
N ILE A 86 -16.38 11.64 -5.48
CA ILE A 86 -16.48 12.29 -6.78
C ILE A 86 -16.18 13.77 -6.62
N ALA A 87 -15.29 14.30 -7.47
CA ALA A 87 -15.02 15.71 -7.55
C ALA A 87 -15.69 16.28 -8.81
N VAL A 88 -16.59 17.25 -8.63
CA VAL A 88 -17.19 18.02 -9.73
C VAL A 88 -16.53 19.39 -9.73
N PHE A 89 -15.86 19.71 -10.82
CA PHE A 89 -15.29 21.03 -11.04
C PHE A 89 -16.24 21.83 -11.90
N VAL A 90 -16.78 22.92 -11.34
CA VAL A 90 -17.61 23.88 -12.07
C VAL A 90 -16.80 25.16 -12.25
N ASP A 91 -16.68 25.60 -13.50
CA ASP A 91 -16.14 26.92 -13.80
C ASP A 91 -17.16 27.99 -13.39
N THR A 92 -16.82 28.79 -12.38
CA THR A 92 -17.69 29.84 -11.85
C THR A 92 -17.56 31.16 -12.63
N MET A 93 -16.60 31.25 -13.56
CA MET A 93 -16.39 32.41 -14.42
C MET A 93 -16.09 31.97 -15.85
N PRO A 94 -17.03 31.28 -16.55
CA PRO A 94 -16.80 30.81 -17.92
C PRO A 94 -16.47 31.97 -18.88
N ALA A 95 -16.99 33.18 -18.62
CA ALA A 95 -16.68 34.37 -19.40
C ALA A 95 -15.23 34.88 -19.24
N LYS A 96 -14.49 34.41 -18.22
CA LYS A 96 -13.06 34.72 -18.01
C LYS A 96 -12.15 33.59 -18.45
N ARG A 97 -12.71 32.51 -18.99
CA ARG A 97 -11.91 31.41 -19.54
C ARG A 97 -11.10 31.95 -20.71
N GLN A 98 -9.79 31.75 -20.66
CA GLN A 98 -8.99 32.01 -21.85
C GLN A 98 -9.36 30.95 -22.90
N PRO A 99 -9.52 31.33 -24.18
CA PRO A 99 -9.72 30.35 -25.24
C PRO A 99 -8.61 29.31 -25.19
N ASP A 100 -8.97 28.04 -25.38
CA ASP A 100 -7.97 26.99 -25.45
C ASP A 100 -6.98 27.30 -26.58
N ALA A 101 -5.71 26.93 -26.39
CA ALA A 101 -4.71 27.11 -27.42
C ALA A 101 -5.18 26.43 -28.72
N PRO A 102 -5.12 27.12 -29.88
CA PRO A 102 -5.56 26.54 -31.14
C PRO A 102 -4.81 25.23 -31.40
N SER A 103 -5.56 24.18 -31.73
CA SER A 103 -5.01 22.86 -32.01
C SER A 103 -5.34 22.43 -33.44
N VAL A 104 -4.38 21.75 -34.09
CA VAL A 104 -4.61 21.17 -35.41
C VAL A 104 -5.48 19.93 -35.26
N VAL A 105 -6.66 19.96 -35.86
CA VAL A 105 -7.64 18.85 -35.80
C VAL A 105 -7.70 18.05 -37.10
N GLY A 106 -7.06 18.53 -38.17
CA GLY A 106 -6.99 17.82 -39.43
C GLY A 106 -6.07 18.48 -40.45
N ILE A 107 -5.79 17.74 -41.53
CA ILE A 107 -5.08 18.22 -42.71
C ILE A 107 -5.93 17.84 -43.92
N THR A 108 -6.18 18.80 -44.82
CA THR A 108 -6.92 18.57 -46.06
C THR A 108 -6.03 17.94 -47.13
N ASP A 109 -6.63 17.38 -48.19
CA ASP A 109 -5.91 16.75 -49.31
C ASP A 109 -5.01 17.74 -50.08
N ASP A 110 -5.27 19.05 -49.96
CA ASP A 110 -4.42 20.12 -50.50
C ASP A 110 -3.44 20.70 -49.45
N PHE A 111 -3.10 19.91 -48.43
CA PHE A 111 -2.09 20.18 -47.40
C PHE A 111 -2.34 21.43 -46.55
N ARG A 112 -3.59 21.81 -46.30
CA ARG A 112 -3.93 22.89 -45.37
C ARG A 112 -4.30 22.34 -44.01
N PHE A 113 -3.89 23.05 -42.96
CA PHE A 113 -4.25 22.70 -41.58
C PHE A 113 -5.65 23.20 -41.24
N ILE A 114 -6.47 22.32 -40.65
CA ILE A 114 -7.72 22.69 -39.98
C ILE A 114 -7.40 22.91 -38.52
N ILE A 115 -7.65 24.13 -38.03
CA ILE A 115 -7.39 24.52 -36.65
C ILE A 115 -8.71 24.71 -35.94
N GLN A 116 -8.84 24.12 -34.75
CA GLN A 116 -9.97 24.33 -33.84
C GLN A 116 -9.46 24.97 -32.55
N ALA A 117 -10.22 25.94 -32.05
CA ALA A 117 -10.13 26.44 -30.69
C ALA A 117 -11.52 26.36 -30.06
N LEU A 118 -11.61 25.86 -28.83
CA LEU A 118 -12.83 25.93 -28.02
C LEU A 118 -12.82 27.24 -27.23
N VAL A 119 -13.97 27.91 -27.22
CA VAL A 119 -14.26 29.10 -26.42
C VAL A 119 -15.17 28.68 -25.28
#